data_AF-A0A949L061-F1
#
_entry.id   AF-A0A949L061-F1
#
_cell.length_a   1.000
_cell.length_b   1.000
_cell.length_c   1.000
_cell.angle_alpha   90.00
_cell.angle_beta   90.00
_cell.angle_gamma   90.00
#
_symmetry.space_group_name_H-M   'P 1'
#
loop_
_entity.id
_entity.type
_entity.pdbx_description
1 polymer ?
#
loop_
_entity_poly.entity_id
_entity_poly.type
_entity_poly.pdbx_seq_one_letter_code
_entity_poly.pdbx_strand_id
1 'polypeptide(L)' 'MKNLTFEEAAKKLDQLIQSFNKNDLTLDEAIANYEEGVKLHQYCEGLLAEASNKFQEINENLK' A
#
# COMPACT_ATOMS: atom_id res chain seq x y z
N MET A 1 0.26 -10.09 3.02
CA MET A 1 1.00 -9.29 2.02
C MET A 1 2.52 -9.43 2.13
N LYS A 2 3.06 -10.64 2.38
CA LYS A 2 4.53 -10.78 2.48
C LYS A 2 5.11 -10.80 1.05
N ASN A 3 6.09 -9.93 0.78
CA ASN A 3 6.92 -9.85 -0.44
C ASN A 3 6.31 -9.14 -1.68
N LEU A 4 5.40 -8.18 -1.52
CA LEU A 4 5.01 -7.33 -2.65
C LEU A 4 6.03 -6.20 -2.82
N THR A 5 6.32 -5.81 -4.07
CA THR A 5 7.00 -4.52 -4.30
C THR A 5 6.06 -3.36 -3.99
N PHE A 6 6.61 -2.15 -3.91
CA PHE A 6 5.80 -0.94 -3.73
C PHE A 6 4.80 -0.78 -4.88
N GLU A 7 5.26 -0.96 -6.13
CA GLU A 7 4.43 -0.84 -7.33
C GLU A 7 3.29 -1.87 -7.35
N GLU A 8 3.56 -3.09 -6.91
CA GLU A 8 2.54 -4.14 -6.80
C GLU A 8 1.50 -3.82 -5.73
N ALA A 9 1.94 -3.34 -4.56
CA ALA A 9 1.04 -2.95 -3.47
C ALA A 9 0.19 -1.73 -3.85
N ALA A 10 0.80 -0.71 -4.47
CA ALA A 10 0.10 0.47 -4.98
C ALA A 10 -0.94 0.09 -6.04
N LYS A 11 -0.59 -0.79 -6.98
CA LYS A 11 -1.53 -1.29 -7.99
C LYS A 11 -2.72 -2.02 -7.37
N LYS A 12 -2.51 -2.80 -6.31
CA LYS A 12 -3.61 -3.46 -5.59
C LYS A 12 -4.52 -2.44 -4.89
N LEU A 13 -3.95 -1.38 -4.33
CA LEU A 13 -4.72 -0.30 -3.72
C LEU A 13 -5.59 0.42 -4.77
N ASP A 14 -5.04 0.71 -5.95
CA ASP A 14 -5.80 1.30 -7.06
C ASP A 14 -6.95 0.39 -7.52
N GLN A 15 -6.69 -0.92 -7.63
CA GLN A 15 -7.72 -1.90 -7.98
C GLN A 15 -8.83 -1.96 -6.92
N LEU A 16 -8.46 -1.87 -5.64
CA LEU A 16 -9.40 -1.83 -4.53
C LEU A 16 -10.26 -0.55 -4.61
N ILE A 17 -9.67 0.62 -4.87
CA ILE A 17 -10.40 1.88 -5.08
C ILE A 17 -11.35 1.77 -6.28
N GLN A 18 -10.91 1.16 -7.38
CA GLN A 18 -11.79 0.92 -8.54
C GLN A 18 -12.97 -0.01 -8.20
N SER A 19 -12.79 -0.94 -7.26
CA SER A 19 -13.89 -1.79 -6.80
C SER A 19 -14.95 -1.00 -6.02
N PHE A 20 -14.55 0.01 -5.22
CA PHE A 20 -15.46 0.93 -4.53
C PHE A 20 -16.37 1.73 -5.46
N ASN A 21 -15.92 2.00 -6.68
CA ASN A 21 -16.67 2.78 -7.66
C ASN A 21 -17.71 1.94 -8.45
N LYS A 22 -17.76 0.62 -8.22
CA LYS A 22 -18.84 -0.20 -8.76
C LYS A 22 -20.04 -0.11 -7.81
N ASN A 23 -21.16 0.40 -8.30
CA ASN A 23 -22.41 0.66 -7.57
C ASN A 23 -23.13 -0.59 -6.99
N ASP A 24 -22.41 -1.69 -6.74
CA ASP A 24 -22.98 -3.00 -6.40
C ASP A 24 -22.27 -3.66 -5.19
N LEU A 25 -21.64 -2.85 -4.33
CA LEU A 25 -21.02 -3.33 -3.09
C LEU A 25 -22.05 -3.37 -1.96
N THR A 26 -22.15 -4.53 -1.33
CA THR A 26 -22.84 -4.67 -0.04
C THR A 26 -22.06 -3.97 1.07
N LEU A 27 -22.74 -3.69 2.20
CA LEU A 27 -22.11 -3.07 3.37
C LEU A 27 -20.93 -3.90 3.90
N ASP A 28 -21.10 -5.23 3.96
CA ASP A 28 -20.07 -6.13 4.45
C ASP A 28 -18.84 -6.15 3.53
N GLU A 29 -19.05 -6.11 2.21
CA GLU A 29 -17.96 -6.00 1.23
C GLU A 29 -17.26 -4.64 1.32
N ALA A 30 -18.00 -3.56 1.55
CA ALA A 30 -17.42 -2.23 1.74
C ALA A 30 -16.51 -2.19 2.97
N ILE A 31 -16.92 -2.81 4.08
CA ILE A 31 -16.11 -2.92 5.31
C ILE A 31 -14.87 -3.77 5.04
N ALA A 32 -15.02 -4.95 4.41
CA ALA A 32 -13.89 -5.83 4.10
C ALA A 32 -12.87 -5.17 3.18
N ASN A 33 -13.33 -4.48 2.12
CA ASN A 33 -12.46 -3.75 1.22
C ASN A 33 -11.77 -2.58 1.94
N TYR A 34 -12.45 -1.89 2.85
CA TYR A 34 -11.83 -0.80 3.62
C TYR A 34 -10.70 -1.32 4.51
N GLU A 35 -10.93 -2.43 5.22
CA GLU A 35 -9.89 -3.06 6.04
C GLU A 35 -8.66 -3.47 5.22
N GLU A 36 -8.88 -4.05 4.03
CA GLU A 36 -7.78 -4.42 3.13
C GLU A 36 -7.06 -3.19 2.58
N GLY A 37 -7.80 -2.11 2.26
CA GLY A 37 -7.23 -0.83 1.84
C GLY A 37 -6.31 -0.22 2.91
N VAL A 38 -6.74 -0.22 4.17
CA VAL A 38 -5.93 0.25 5.31
C VAL A 38 -4.65 -0.59 5.45
N LYS A 39 -4.77 -1.91 5.36
CA LYS A 39 -3.64 -2.84 5.43
C LYS A 39 -2.63 -2.60 4.29
N LEU A 40 -3.10 -2.43 3.06
CA LEU A 40 -2.25 -2.11 1.90
C LEU A 40 -1.58 -0.74 2.05
N HIS A 41 -2.30 0.27 2.52
CA HIS A 41 -1.75 1.60 2.77
C HIS A 41 -0.61 1.55 3.79
N GLN A 42 -0.83 0.90 4.94
CA GLN A 42 0.21 0.72 5.97
C GLN A 42 1.42 -0.04 5.43
N TYR A 43 1.20 -1.03 4.56
CA TYR A 43 2.29 -1.76 3.93
C TYR A 43 3.13 -0.87 2.99
N CYS A 44 2.49 -0.05 2.16
CA CYS A 44 3.16 0.92 1.29
C CYS A 44 4.00 1.93 2.10
N GLU A 45 3.43 2.48 3.18
CA GLU A 45 4.16 3.40 4.07
C GLU A 45 5.42 2.74 4.65
N GLY A 46 5.34 1.46 5.05
CA GLY A 46 6.48 0.70 5.53
C GLY A 46 7.59 0.55 4.48
N LEU A 47 7.23 0.25 3.23
CA LEU A 47 8.19 0.14 2.12
C LEU A 47 8.86 1.49 1.81
N LEU A 48 8.10 2.59 1.83
CA LEU A 48 8.63 3.93 1.62
C LEU A 48 9.58 4.35 2.74
N ALA A 49 9.25 4.04 3.99
CA ALA A 49 10.12 4.29 5.13
C ALA A 49 11.44 3.50 5.00
N GLU A 50 11.38 2.22 4.63
CA GLU A 50 12.58 1.40 4.41
C GLU A 50 13.45 1.97 3.27
N ALA A 51 12.83 2.38 2.16
CA ALA A 51 13.54 3.02 1.06
C ALA A 51 14.21 4.34 1.49
N SER A 52 13.49 5.20 2.24
CA SER A 52 14.04 6.46 2.74
C SER A 52 15.22 6.25 3.68
N ASN A 53 15.15 5.26 4.56
CA ASN A 53 16.26 4.92 5.47
C ASN A 53 17.49 4.49 4.68
N LYS A 54 17.33 3.64 3.66
CA LYS A 54 18.44 3.23 2.77
C LYS A 54 19.08 4.42 2.05
N PHE A 55 18.28 5.38 1.57
CA PHE A 55 18.81 6.60 0.97
C PHE A 55 19.62 7.44 1.97
N GLN A 56 19.13 7.55 3.21
CA GLN A 56 19.84 8.26 4.26
C GLN A 56 21.20 7.61 4.58
N GLU A 57 21.23 6.28 4.76
CA GLU A 57 22.47 5.53 5.01
C GLU A 57 23.50 5.72 3.87
N ILE A 58 23.05 5.67 2.61
CA ILE A 58 23.93 5.90 1.45
C ILE A 58 24.49 7.32 1.48
N ASN A 59 23.67 8.33 1.78
CA ASN A 59 24.09 9.72 1.84
C ASN A 59 25.06 10.00 3.00
N GLU A 60 24.90 9.33 4.14
CA GLU A 60 25.83 9.41 5.26
C GLU A 60 27.19 8.79 4.92
N ASN A 61 27.21 7.67 4.19
CA ASN A 61 28.45 7.00 3.77
C ASN A 61 29.24 7.76 2.68
N LEU A 62 28.61 8.71 1.98
CA LEU A 62 29.25 9.54 0.94
C LEU A 62 29.89 10.83 1.50
N LYS A 63 29.68 11.13 2.78
CA LYS A 63 30.28 12.29 3.47
C LYS A 63 31.64 11.94 4.09
#